data_AF-A0A5J4TU11-F1
#
_entry.id   AF-A0A5J4TU11-F1
#
_cell.length_a   1.000
_cell.length_b   1.000
_cell.length_c   1.000
_cell.angle_alpha   90.00
_cell.angle_beta   90.00
_cell.angle_gamma   90.00
#
_symmetry.space_group_name_H-M   'P 1'
#
loop_
_entity.id
_entity.type
_entity.pdbx_description
1 polymer ?
#
loop_
_entity_poly.entity_id
_entity_poly.type
_entity_poly.pdbx_seq_one_letter_code
_entity_poly.pdbx_strand_id
1 'polypeptide(L)'
;MKKQTLRFDETTFFTIQSNSNEIENVPHLAIAIRSSDKNIQIPPLKSLLNIVMNVPESIECIYDNDIVNILNKYIGSVEEGEIFVLSSTILHVIGVRSKVEDASVRAGAATESLIQIIHSSNEKESKSGSKALCELVEENSQIRNSLLSTGFAQLVLHTLTSNTQIETKSSSFSYPEKSTPIFVKIG
;
A
#
# COMPACT_ATOMS: atom_id res chain seq x y z
N MET A 1 -23.17 -50.26 14.71
CA MET A 1 -21.81 -49.82 14.35
C MET A 1 -21.86 -49.22 12.94
N LYS A 2 -22.02 -47.90 12.83
CA LYS A 2 -22.06 -47.20 11.54
C LYS A 2 -20.62 -46.90 11.11
N LYS A 3 -20.18 -47.45 9.98
CA LYS A 3 -18.92 -47.05 9.32
C LYS A 3 -19.08 -45.58 8.90
N GLN A 4 -18.35 -44.68 9.53
CA GLN A 4 -18.08 -43.36 8.97
C GLN A 4 -17.08 -43.55 7.83
N THR A 5 -17.54 -43.42 6.60
CA THR A 5 -16.67 -43.26 5.44
C THR A 5 -16.17 -41.82 5.46
N LEU A 6 -14.93 -41.61 5.88
CA LEU A 6 -14.18 -40.37 5.63
C LEU A 6 -14.09 -40.19 4.12
N ARG A 7 -14.90 -39.28 3.56
CA ARG A 7 -14.62 -38.74 2.23
C ARG A 7 -13.40 -37.83 2.39
N PHE A 8 -12.23 -38.37 2.05
CA PHE A 8 -11.07 -37.53 1.74
C PHE A 8 -11.41 -36.75 0.47
N ASP A 9 -11.44 -35.43 0.58
CA ASP A 9 -11.67 -34.54 -0.57
C ASP A 9 -10.35 -34.37 -1.32
N GLU A 10 -10.25 -35.01 -2.48
CA GLU A 10 -9.09 -34.97 -3.38
C GLU A 10 -8.69 -33.52 -3.70
N THR A 11 -9.67 -32.62 -3.81
CA THR A 11 -9.45 -31.18 -4.07
C THR A 11 -8.59 -30.54 -2.98
N THR A 12 -8.87 -30.86 -1.72
CA THR A 12 -8.12 -30.32 -0.58
C THR A 12 -6.68 -30.84 -0.58
N PHE A 13 -6.46 -32.09 -0.95
CA PHE A 13 -5.12 -32.69 -1.03
C PHE A 13 -4.27 -32.05 -2.15
N PHE A 14 -4.85 -31.88 -3.35
CA PHE A 14 -4.15 -31.23 -4.47
C PHE A 14 -3.79 -29.77 -4.17
N THR A 15 -4.67 -29.01 -3.51
CA THR A 15 -4.37 -27.64 -3.10
C THR A 15 -3.24 -27.57 -2.08
N ILE A 16 -3.25 -28.45 -1.06
CA ILE A 16 -2.18 -28.50 -0.05
C ILE A 16 -0.83 -28.85 -0.70
N GLN A 17 -0.81 -29.83 -1.62
CA GLN A 17 0.41 -30.24 -2.32
C GLN A 17 0.92 -29.18 -3.30
N SER A 18 0.02 -28.43 -3.95
CA SER A 18 0.42 -27.29 -4.80
C SER A 18 1.03 -26.17 -3.95
N ASN A 19 0.41 -25.85 -2.82
CA ASN A 19 0.87 -24.79 -1.91
C ASN A 19 2.21 -25.15 -1.26
N SER A 20 2.45 -26.42 -0.91
CA SER A 20 3.75 -26.86 -0.38
C SER A 20 4.86 -26.65 -1.40
N ASN A 21 4.62 -26.98 -2.67
CA ASN A 21 5.60 -26.79 -3.74
C ASN A 21 5.92 -25.30 -3.97
N GLU A 22 4.94 -24.41 -3.81
CA GLU A 22 5.15 -22.96 -3.90
C GLU A 22 6.00 -22.42 -2.74
N ILE A 23 5.75 -22.89 -1.52
CA ILE A 23 6.52 -22.52 -0.32
C ILE A 23 7.97 -23.01 -0.41
N GLU A 24 8.19 -24.23 -0.90
CA GLU A 24 9.54 -24.80 -1.09
C GLU A 24 10.42 -23.97 -2.03
N ASN A 25 9.82 -23.15 -2.90
CA ASN A 25 10.56 -22.27 -3.80
C ASN A 25 10.99 -20.94 -3.15
N VAL A 26 10.40 -20.55 -2.02
CA VAL A 26 10.66 -19.25 -1.36
C VAL A 26 12.16 -18.99 -1.08
N PRO A 27 12.97 -19.95 -0.59
CA PRO A 27 14.40 -19.73 -0.39
C PRO A 27 15.16 -19.38 -1.68
N HIS A 28 14.80 -20.04 -2.80
CA HIS A 28 15.42 -19.75 -4.10
C HIS A 28 15.05 -18.36 -4.60
N LEU A 29 13.78 -17.96 -4.43
CA LEU A 29 13.33 -16.62 -4.75
C LEU A 29 14.05 -15.58 -3.90
N ALA A 30 14.25 -15.84 -2.60
CA ALA A 30 14.99 -14.96 -1.69
C ALA A 30 16.42 -14.71 -2.18
N ILE A 31 17.11 -15.72 -2.72
CA ILE A 31 18.44 -15.57 -3.31
C ILE A 31 18.35 -14.70 -4.57
N ALA A 32 17.42 -15.03 -5.47
CA ALA A 32 17.29 -14.35 -6.76
C ALA A 32 16.95 -12.86 -6.64
N ILE A 33 16.09 -12.48 -5.68
CA ILE A 33 15.74 -11.07 -5.47
C ILE A 33 16.89 -10.22 -4.91
N ARG A 34 18.02 -10.81 -4.47
CA ARG A 34 19.22 -10.07 -4.04
C ARG A 34 20.14 -9.70 -5.21
N SER A 35 19.82 -10.14 -6.43
CA SER A 35 20.57 -9.77 -7.63
C SER A 35 20.61 -8.26 -7.82
N SER A 36 21.74 -7.74 -8.29
CA SER A 36 21.86 -6.34 -8.73
C SER A 36 21.28 -6.10 -10.13
N ASP A 37 20.99 -7.16 -10.89
CA ASP A 37 20.36 -7.06 -12.19
C ASP A 37 18.83 -7.07 -12.04
N LYS A 38 18.21 -5.95 -12.42
CA LYS A 38 16.76 -5.76 -12.36
C LYS A 38 15.99 -6.81 -13.17
N ASN A 39 16.54 -7.26 -14.30
CA ASN A 39 15.90 -8.28 -15.14
C ASN A 39 15.85 -9.64 -14.45
N ILE A 40 16.82 -9.92 -13.57
CA ILE A 40 16.85 -11.13 -12.75
C ILE A 40 15.96 -10.96 -11.51
N GLN A 41 15.87 -9.76 -10.96
CA GLN A 41 15.17 -9.46 -9.72
C GLN A 41 13.64 -9.35 -9.87
N ILE A 42 13.14 -8.81 -10.99
CA ILE A 42 11.71 -8.57 -11.20
C ILE A 42 10.88 -9.88 -11.26
N PRO A 43 11.26 -10.92 -12.03
CA PRO A 43 10.50 -12.17 -12.07
C PRO A 43 10.28 -12.83 -10.70
N PRO A 44 11.32 -13.03 -9.84
CA PRO A 44 11.11 -13.61 -8.53
C PRO A 44 10.32 -12.72 -7.57
N LEU A 45 10.36 -11.38 -7.72
CA LEU A 45 9.45 -10.49 -6.98
C LEU A 45 7.99 -10.71 -7.38
N LYS A 46 7.69 -10.90 -8.67
CA LYS A 46 6.33 -11.24 -9.14
C LYS A 46 5.86 -12.59 -8.60
N SER A 47 6.75 -13.59 -8.59
CA SER A 47 6.47 -14.90 -7.98
C SER A 47 6.21 -14.78 -6.48
N LEU A 48 6.99 -14.00 -5.75
CA LEU A 48 6.76 -13.74 -4.32
C LEU A 48 5.41 -13.05 -4.09
N LEU A 49 5.05 -12.06 -4.91
CA LEU A 49 3.72 -11.43 -4.84
C LEU A 49 2.61 -12.46 -5.01
N ASN A 50 2.72 -13.35 -6.00
CA ASN A 50 1.75 -14.44 -6.20
C ASN A 50 1.65 -15.34 -4.97
N ILE A 51 2.78 -15.74 -4.39
CA ILE A 51 2.84 -16.60 -3.20
C ILE A 51 2.17 -15.93 -2.00
N VAL A 52 2.52 -14.67 -1.69
CA VAL A 52 1.93 -13.99 -0.52
C VAL A 52 0.43 -13.72 -0.69
N MET A 53 -0.06 -13.60 -1.92
CA MET A 53 -1.49 -13.46 -2.20
C MET A 53 -2.26 -14.78 -2.13
N ASN A 54 -1.67 -15.90 -2.52
CA ASN A 54 -2.42 -17.15 -2.69
C ASN A 54 -2.14 -18.20 -1.61
N VAL A 55 -1.03 -18.08 -0.89
CA VAL A 55 -0.59 -19.05 0.12
C VAL A 55 -0.37 -18.33 1.46
N PRO A 56 -1.41 -18.12 2.28
CA PRO A 56 -1.29 -17.44 3.59
C PRO A 56 -0.26 -18.08 4.52
N GLU A 57 -0.06 -19.39 4.42
CA GLU A 57 0.88 -20.17 5.21
C GLU A 57 2.35 -19.83 4.87
N SER A 58 2.60 -19.21 3.71
CA SER A 58 3.95 -18.83 3.29
C SER A 58 4.60 -17.77 4.18
N ILE A 59 3.82 -17.02 4.96
CA ILE A 59 4.30 -15.86 5.73
C ILE A 59 5.45 -16.22 6.66
N GLU A 60 5.40 -17.36 7.35
CA GLU A 60 6.51 -17.82 8.21
C GLU A 60 7.80 -18.01 7.40
N CYS A 61 7.71 -18.71 6.26
CA CYS A 61 8.84 -18.93 5.36
C CYS A 61 9.40 -17.61 4.77
N ILE A 62 8.54 -16.62 4.53
CA ILE A 62 8.97 -15.28 4.09
C ILE A 62 9.86 -14.61 5.15
N TYR A 63 9.50 -14.71 6.43
CA TYR A 63 10.32 -14.19 7.54
C TYR A 63 11.63 -14.97 7.70
N ASP A 64 11.57 -16.31 7.67
CA ASP A 64 12.74 -17.17 7.83
C ASP A 64 13.83 -16.93 6.77
N ASN A 65 13.45 -16.44 5.59
CA ASN A 65 14.37 -16.16 4.48
C ASN A 65 14.83 -14.69 4.38
N ASP A 66 14.58 -13.87 5.41
CA ASP A 66 14.98 -12.46 5.50
C ASP A 66 14.37 -11.58 4.38
N ILE A 67 13.27 -12.02 3.76
CA ILE A 67 12.70 -11.34 2.60
C ILE A 67 12.17 -9.96 2.99
N VAL A 68 11.53 -9.81 4.15
CA VAL A 68 11.02 -8.51 4.62
C VAL A 68 12.13 -7.45 4.67
N ASN A 69 13.30 -7.81 5.18
CA ASN A 69 14.45 -6.90 5.26
C ASN A 69 15.02 -6.54 3.88
N ILE A 70 15.07 -7.51 2.95
CA ILE A 70 15.48 -7.26 1.56
C ILE A 70 14.53 -6.26 0.89
N LEU A 71 13.22 -6.49 0.99
CA LEU A 71 12.21 -5.61 0.42
C LEU A 71 12.25 -4.21 1.06
N ASN A 72 12.50 -4.14 2.37
CA ASN A 72 12.63 -2.88 3.10
C ASN A 72 13.78 -2.01 2.56
N LYS A 73 14.90 -2.63 2.16
CA LYS A 73 16.02 -1.91 1.51
C LYS A 73 15.62 -1.32 0.16
N TYR A 74 14.77 -1.99 -0.60
CA TYR A 74 14.31 -1.50 -1.90
C TYR A 74 13.33 -0.33 -1.77
N ILE A 75 12.40 -0.38 -0.82
CA ILE A 75 11.49 0.75 -0.58
C ILE A 75 12.18 1.95 0.09
N GLY A 76 13.26 1.72 0.83
CA GLY A 76 14.09 2.78 1.41
C GLY A 76 15.05 3.43 0.40
N SER A 77 15.15 2.89 -0.81
CA SER A 77 15.95 3.50 -1.88
C SER A 77 15.18 4.64 -2.56
N VAL A 78 15.88 5.65 -3.06
CA VAL A 78 15.29 6.80 -3.79
C VAL A 78 14.83 6.40 -5.20
N GLU A 79 15.07 5.14 -5.61
CA GLU A 79 14.81 4.71 -6.97
C GLU A 79 13.35 4.26 -7.15
N GLU A 80 12.56 5.13 -7.79
CA GLU A 80 11.22 4.81 -8.25
C GLU A 80 11.26 3.78 -9.40
N GLY A 81 10.32 2.84 -9.43
CA GLY A 81 10.22 1.84 -10.51
C GLY A 81 9.52 0.55 -10.11
N GLU A 82 9.53 -0.44 -11.01
CA GLU A 82 8.79 -1.71 -10.83
C GLU A 82 9.22 -2.49 -9.58
N ILE A 83 10.51 -2.45 -9.21
CA ILE A 83 11.03 -3.09 -7.99
C ILE A 83 10.45 -2.43 -6.74
N PHE A 84 10.38 -1.09 -6.70
CA PHE A 84 9.74 -0.36 -5.61
C PHE A 84 8.26 -0.73 -5.49
N VAL A 85 7.53 -0.75 -6.61
CA VAL A 85 6.11 -1.10 -6.67
C VAL A 85 5.88 -2.52 -6.16
N LEU A 86 6.62 -3.50 -6.67
CA LEU A 86 6.49 -4.90 -6.25
C LEU A 86 6.85 -5.05 -4.76
N SER A 87 7.95 -4.44 -4.30
CA SER A 87 8.41 -4.58 -2.92
C SER A 87 7.43 -3.98 -1.92
N SER A 88 6.95 -2.76 -2.17
CA SER A 88 5.95 -2.10 -1.32
C SER A 88 4.63 -2.86 -1.31
N THR A 89 4.19 -3.38 -2.46
CA THR A 89 2.97 -4.18 -2.57
C THR A 89 3.09 -5.50 -1.79
N ILE A 90 4.22 -6.22 -1.92
CA ILE A 90 4.45 -7.47 -1.19
C ILE A 90 4.45 -7.20 0.33
N LEU A 91 5.16 -6.16 0.79
CA LEU A 91 5.18 -5.79 2.21
C LEU A 91 3.78 -5.42 2.72
N HIS A 92 2.99 -4.70 1.92
CA HIS A 92 1.60 -4.40 2.26
C HIS A 92 0.76 -5.68 2.44
N VAL A 93 0.85 -6.63 1.51
CA VAL A 93 0.13 -7.92 1.60
C VAL A 93 0.57 -8.71 2.83
N ILE A 94 1.87 -8.78 3.11
CA ILE A 94 2.41 -9.44 4.32
C ILE A 94 1.84 -8.77 5.58
N GLY A 95 1.86 -7.44 5.65
CA GLY A 95 1.33 -6.68 6.78
C GLY A 95 -0.16 -6.95 7.03
N VAL A 96 -0.97 -6.92 5.97
CA VAL A 96 -2.41 -7.24 6.04
C VAL A 96 -2.64 -8.68 6.50
N ARG A 97 -1.79 -9.63 6.10
CA ARG A 97 -1.89 -11.05 6.48
C ARG A 97 -1.35 -11.37 7.88
N SER A 98 -0.61 -10.46 8.49
CA SER A 98 0.03 -10.66 9.81
C SER A 98 -0.95 -10.60 10.99
N LYS A 99 -2.27 -10.73 10.75
CA LYS A 99 -3.33 -10.79 11.77
C LYS A 99 -3.29 -9.61 12.77
N VAL A 100 -3.16 -8.39 12.25
CA VAL A 100 -3.16 -7.16 13.06
C VAL A 100 -4.41 -7.10 13.95
N GLU A 101 -4.22 -7.05 15.27
CA GLU A 101 -5.32 -6.96 16.24
C GLU A 101 -5.93 -5.55 16.27
N ASP A 102 -5.08 -4.53 16.27
CA ASP A 102 -5.49 -3.12 16.32
C ASP A 102 -6.28 -2.73 15.05
N ALA A 103 -7.54 -2.39 15.27
CA ALA A 103 -8.47 -2.05 14.21
C ALA A 103 -8.12 -0.71 13.54
N SER A 104 -7.48 0.21 14.26
CA SER A 104 -7.01 1.49 13.72
C SER A 104 -5.82 1.27 12.80
N VAL A 105 -4.84 0.43 13.19
CA VAL A 105 -3.69 0.10 12.33
C VAL A 105 -4.17 -0.54 11.02
N ARG A 106 -5.12 -1.48 11.09
CA ARG A 106 -5.72 -2.10 9.90
C ARG A 106 -6.49 -1.11 9.03
N ALA A 107 -7.23 -0.18 9.64
CA ALA A 107 -7.95 0.85 8.93
C ALA A 107 -7.01 1.85 8.22
N GLY A 108 -5.90 2.22 8.86
CA GLY A 108 -4.85 3.05 8.24
C GLY A 108 -4.28 2.39 6.99
N ALA A 109 -3.92 1.11 7.08
CA ALA A 109 -3.44 0.34 5.91
C ALA A 109 -4.44 0.32 4.75
N ALA A 110 -5.75 0.24 5.03
CA ALA A 110 -6.80 0.25 4.01
C ALA A 110 -6.92 1.60 3.28
N THR A 111 -6.53 2.70 3.92
CA THR A 111 -6.62 4.06 3.34
C THR A 111 -5.33 4.55 2.69
N GLU A 112 -4.20 3.93 2.95
CA GLU A 112 -2.87 4.40 2.52
C GLU A 112 -2.81 4.67 1.00
N SER A 113 -3.31 3.75 0.19
CA SER A 113 -3.34 3.92 -1.27
C SER A 113 -4.21 5.10 -1.72
N LEU A 114 -5.33 5.37 -1.04
CA LEU A 114 -6.17 6.53 -1.33
C LEU A 114 -5.44 7.83 -1.00
N ILE A 115 -4.70 7.86 0.11
CA ILE A 115 -3.87 9.02 0.50
C ILE A 115 -2.82 9.31 -0.56
N GLN A 116 -2.15 8.28 -1.10
CA GLN A 116 -1.18 8.44 -2.20
C GLN A 116 -1.85 8.98 -3.47
N ILE A 117 -3.01 8.43 -3.86
CA ILE A 117 -3.77 8.89 -5.04
C ILE A 117 -4.19 10.36 -4.88
N ILE A 118 -4.61 10.79 -3.69
CA ILE A 118 -4.97 12.20 -3.40
C ILE A 118 -3.79 13.15 -3.69
N HIS A 119 -2.55 12.70 -3.45
CA HIS A 119 -1.35 13.49 -3.69
C HIS A 119 -0.78 13.32 -5.11
N SER A 120 -1.47 12.61 -6.01
CA SER A 120 -1.10 12.54 -7.42
C SER A 120 -1.14 13.93 -8.06
N SER A 121 -0.15 14.22 -8.91
CA SER A 121 -0.14 15.43 -9.74
C SER A 121 -1.22 15.41 -10.84
N ASN A 122 -1.84 14.26 -11.08
CA ASN A 122 -2.98 14.14 -11.99
C ASN A 122 -4.27 14.56 -11.26
N GLU A 123 -4.84 15.69 -11.65
CA GLU A 123 -6.05 16.25 -11.03
C GLU A 123 -7.22 15.26 -10.99
N LYS A 124 -7.40 14.47 -12.05
CA LYS A 124 -8.50 13.50 -12.13
C LYS A 124 -8.32 12.40 -11.08
N GLU A 125 -7.10 11.88 -10.95
CA GLU A 125 -6.76 10.87 -9.95
C GLU A 125 -6.93 11.44 -8.54
N SER A 126 -6.31 12.59 -8.27
CA SER A 126 -6.40 13.27 -6.97
C SER A 126 -7.84 13.52 -6.53
N LYS A 127 -8.68 14.05 -7.43
CA LYS A 127 -10.11 14.28 -7.18
C LYS A 127 -10.86 12.97 -6.93
N SER A 128 -10.57 11.92 -7.69
CA SER A 128 -11.21 10.61 -7.51
C SER A 128 -10.83 9.96 -6.18
N GLY A 129 -9.56 10.01 -5.79
CA GLY A 129 -9.08 9.52 -4.50
C GLY A 129 -9.70 10.28 -3.33
N SER A 130 -9.81 11.61 -3.46
CA SER A 130 -10.46 12.46 -2.46
C SER A 130 -11.92 12.08 -2.28
N LYS A 131 -12.67 11.90 -3.38
CA LYS A 131 -14.07 11.49 -3.34
C LYS A 131 -14.25 10.11 -2.69
N ALA A 132 -13.45 9.13 -3.10
CA ALA A 132 -13.51 7.78 -2.56
C ALA A 132 -13.19 7.76 -1.05
N LEU A 133 -12.21 8.55 -0.60
CA LEU A 133 -11.90 8.67 0.82
C LEU A 133 -13.04 9.35 1.59
N CYS A 134 -13.67 10.41 1.06
CA CYS A 134 -14.83 11.07 1.67
C CYS A 134 -15.98 10.08 1.91
N GLU A 135 -16.36 9.31 0.88
CA GLU A 135 -17.42 8.29 0.99
C GLU A 135 -17.07 7.25 2.08
N LEU A 136 -15.82 6.80 2.10
CA LEU A 136 -15.35 5.80 3.06
C LEU A 136 -15.36 6.31 4.52
N VAL A 137 -15.01 7.57 4.77
CA VAL A 137 -15.00 8.14 6.14
C VAL A 137 -16.40 8.50 6.65
N GLU A 138 -17.36 8.76 5.75
CA GLU A 138 -18.77 8.96 6.10
C GLU A 138 -19.36 7.66 6.66
N GLU A 139 -19.09 6.54 5.98
CA GLU A 139 -19.67 5.23 6.29
C GLU A 139 -18.94 4.49 7.42
N ASN A 140 -17.63 4.72 7.61
CA ASN A 140 -16.81 3.91 8.49
C ASN A 140 -16.15 4.72 9.62
N SER A 141 -16.72 4.63 10.83
CA SER A 141 -16.21 5.31 12.02
C SER A 141 -14.80 4.86 12.43
N GLN A 142 -14.44 3.60 12.20
CA GLN A 142 -13.11 3.09 12.51
C GLN A 142 -12.05 3.69 11.58
N ILE A 143 -12.35 3.83 10.29
CA ILE A 143 -11.48 4.51 9.33
C ILE A 143 -11.33 5.98 9.67
N ARG A 144 -12.43 6.66 9.99
CA ARG A 144 -12.39 8.06 10.44
C ARG A 144 -11.53 8.25 11.68
N ASN A 145 -11.70 7.40 12.70
CA ASN A 145 -10.89 7.46 13.92
C ASN A 145 -9.41 7.18 13.63
N SER A 146 -9.12 6.19 12.77
CA SER A 146 -7.75 5.89 12.34
C SER A 146 -7.10 7.14 11.75
N LEU A 147 -7.71 7.76 10.73
CA LEU A 147 -7.13 8.94 10.07
C LEU A 147 -6.88 10.11 11.05
N LEU A 148 -7.77 10.32 12.03
CA LEU A 148 -7.57 11.34 13.06
C LEU A 148 -6.38 11.04 13.97
N SER A 149 -6.01 9.76 14.13
CA SER A 149 -4.93 9.31 15.02
C SER A 149 -3.59 9.04 14.31
N THR A 150 -3.58 8.81 12.99
CA THR A 150 -2.40 8.38 12.21
C THR A 150 -1.67 9.52 11.48
N GLY A 151 -1.89 10.77 11.88
CA GLY A 151 -1.19 11.93 11.31
C GLY A 151 -1.73 12.42 9.96
N PHE A 152 -2.81 11.83 9.43
CA PHE A 152 -3.43 12.28 8.18
C PHE A 152 -3.85 13.77 8.23
N ALA A 153 -4.36 14.24 9.37
CA ALA A 153 -4.69 15.66 9.55
C ALA A 153 -3.47 16.58 9.37
N GLN A 154 -2.30 16.15 9.87
CA GLN A 154 -1.04 16.88 9.70
C GLN A 154 -0.58 16.87 8.24
N LEU A 155 -0.75 15.74 7.54
CA LEU A 155 -0.46 15.63 6.11
C LEU A 155 -1.35 16.58 5.28
N VAL A 156 -2.66 16.61 5.53
CA VAL A 156 -3.59 17.54 4.87
C VAL A 156 -3.19 18.99 5.13
N LEU A 157 -2.88 19.35 6.39
CA LEU A 157 -2.43 20.70 6.73
C LEU A 157 -1.14 21.07 5.99
N HIS A 158 -0.16 20.16 5.93
CA HIS A 158 1.08 20.36 5.19
C HIS A 158 0.83 20.59 3.70
N THR A 159 -0.06 19.80 3.08
CA THR A 159 -0.39 19.94 1.65
C THR A 159 -1.08 21.28 1.36
N LEU A 160 -2.04 21.71 2.18
CA LEU A 160 -2.71 23.01 2.03
C LEU A 160 -1.75 24.20 2.22
N THR A 161 -0.84 24.10 3.20
CA THR A 161 0.15 25.16 3.48
C THR A 161 1.27 25.23 2.45
N SER A 162 1.67 24.09 1.86
CA SER A 162 2.67 24.07 0.80
C SER A 162 2.13 24.63 -0.51
N ASN A 163 0.86 24.35 -0.85
CA ASN A 163 0.22 24.88 -2.04
C ASN A 163 -0.04 26.39 -1.96
N THR A 164 -0.35 26.93 -0.78
CA THR A 164 -0.53 28.37 -0.56
C THR A 164 0.78 29.18 -0.63
N GLN A 165 1.93 28.55 -0.40
CA GLN A 165 3.24 29.19 -0.62
C GLN A 165 3.60 29.33 -2.11
N ILE A 166 3.03 28.50 -2.98
CA ILE A 166 3.24 28.59 -4.44
C ILE A 166 2.52 29.84 -4.99
N GLU A 167 1.35 30.18 -4.47
CA GLU A 167 0.62 31.40 -4.86
C GLU A 167 1.30 32.70 -4.39
N THR A 168 2.18 32.65 -3.38
CA THR A 168 2.87 33.84 -2.83
C THR A 168 4.27 34.08 -3.41
N LYS A 169 4.79 33.21 -4.29
CA LYS A 169 6.16 33.33 -4.86
C LYS A 169 6.25 33.87 -6.29
N SER A 170 5.17 34.42 -6.84
CA SER A 170 5.20 35.13 -8.13
C SER A 170 4.52 36.48 -8.04
N SER A 171 5.24 37.49 -7.51
CA SER A 171 5.12 38.89 -7.92
C SER A 171 6.06 39.78 -7.11
N SER A 172 7.30 39.93 -7.59
CA SER A 172 8.02 41.17 -7.35
C SER A 172 7.34 42.24 -8.20
N PHE A 173 6.43 43.05 -7.64
CA PHE A 173 6.18 44.43 -8.10
C PHE A 173 5.41 45.23 -7.05
N SER A 174 5.84 46.48 -6.90
CA SER A 174 5.43 47.54 -5.97
C SER A 174 3.92 47.82 -5.89
N TYR A 175 3.41 47.98 -4.67
CA TYR A 175 2.13 48.66 -4.36
C TYR A 175 2.27 50.19 -4.49
N PRO A 176 1.18 51.02 -4.50
CA PRO A 176 -0.25 50.69 -4.35
C PRO A 176 -1.19 51.37 -5.39
N GLU A 177 -2.41 50.83 -5.61
CA GLU A 177 -3.69 51.56 -5.42
C GLU A 177 -4.93 50.77 -5.92
N LYS A 178 -5.96 50.77 -5.07
CA LYS A 178 -7.41 50.59 -5.30
C LYS A 178 -7.88 49.79 -6.52
N SER A 179 -8.49 48.62 -6.25
CA SER A 179 -9.94 48.40 -6.46
C SER A 179 -10.38 46.99 -6.01
N THR A 180 -11.37 46.99 -5.11
CA THR A 180 -12.34 45.95 -4.69
C THR A 180 -12.01 44.44 -4.84
N PRO A 181 -12.20 43.63 -3.77
CA PRO A 181 -12.10 42.16 -3.85
C PRO A 181 -13.26 41.55 -4.66
N ILE A 182 -12.94 40.60 -5.53
CA ILE A 182 -13.90 39.80 -6.30
C ILE A 182 -14.36 38.63 -5.42
N PHE A 183 -15.68 38.52 -5.24
CA PHE A 183 -16.35 37.48 -4.46
C PHE A 183 -16.22 36.09 -5.11
N VAL A 184 -15.77 35.08 -4.35
CA VAL A 184 -15.89 33.68 -4.74
C VAL A 184 -17.29 33.18 -4.40
N LYS A 185 -18.01 32.68 -5.40
CA LYS A 185 -19.28 31.96 -5.20
C LYS A 185 -18.97 30.47 -5.08
N ILE A 186 -19.31 29.90 -3.93
CA ILE A 186 -19.29 28.46 -3.71
C ILE A 186 -20.46 27.86 -4.48
N GLY A 187 -20.16 26.86 -5.31
CA GLY A 187 -21.10 25.94 -5.95
C GLY A 187 -20.53 24.54 -5.87
#